data_AF-A0AAW6JI85-F1
#
_entry.id   AF-A0AAW6JI85-F1
#
_cell.length_a   1.000
_cell.length_b   1.000
_cell.length_c   1.000
_cell.angle_alpha   90.00
_cell.angle_beta   90.00
_cell.angle_gamma   90.00
#
_symmetry.space_group_name_H-M   'P 1'
#
loop_
_entity.id
_entity.type
_entity.pdbx_description
1 polymer ?
#
loop_
_entity_poly.entity_id
_entity_poly.type
_entity_poly.pdbx_seq_one_letter_code
_entity_poly.pdbx_strand_id
1 'polypeptide(L)'
;MSTHNLSTTIELSVQIPDISESSRKEAEYKAKEAYIITLLRYGEISSGLAARLLGISRLEVIDLMAVYGISVFSPQSKEELEQEVAETLAMLEK
;
A
#
# COMPACT_ATOMS: atom_id res chain seq x y z
N MET A 1 12.58 9.90 17.79
CA MET A 1 12.23 10.64 16.57
C MET A 1 10.83 11.20 16.75
N SER A 2 10.66 12.52 16.60
CA SER A 2 9.36 13.18 16.77
C SER A 2 8.40 12.73 15.67
N THR A 3 7.30 12.07 16.04
CA THR A 3 6.22 11.75 15.12
C THR A 3 5.46 13.04 14.81
N HIS A 4 5.85 13.75 13.75
CA HIS A 4 5.03 14.83 13.23
C HIS A 4 3.82 14.21 12.52
N ASN A 5 2.63 14.41 13.08
CA ASN A 5 1.39 14.11 12.37
C ASN A 5 1.25 15.11 11.23
N LEU A 6 1.71 14.72 10.05
CA LEU A 6 1.54 15.48 8.82
C LEU A 6 0.13 15.18 8.28
N SER A 7 -0.78 16.15 8.39
CA SER A 7 -2.06 16.10 7.68
C SER A 7 -1.91 16.78 6.33
N THR A 8 -2.26 16.07 5.26
CA THR A 8 -2.33 16.62 3.90
C THR A 8 -3.80 16.69 3.49
N THR A 9 -4.23 17.86 3.00
CA THR A 9 -5.53 18.05 2.37
C THR A 9 -5.33 18.06 0.86
N ILE A 10 -6.10 17.24 0.15
CA ILE A 10 -6.11 17.19 -1.31
C ILE A 10 -7.47 17.67 -1.77
N GLU A 11 -7.50 18.78 -2.51
CA GLU A 11 -8.72 19.29 -3.15
C GLU A 11 -8.68 18.91 -4.64
N LEU A 12 -9.65 18.11 -5.07
CA LEU A 12 -9.82 17.70 -6.47
C LEU A 12 -11.13 18.30 -7.00
N SER A 13 -11.04 19.15 -8.01
CA SER A 13 -12.19 19.74 -8.69
C SER A 13 -12.17 19.37 -10.16
N VAL A 14 -13.17 18.59 -10.58
CA VAL A 14 -13.35 18.15 -11.97
C VAL A 14 -14.80 18.34 -12.34
N GLN A 15 -15.07 19.02 -13.45
CA GLN A 15 -16.44 19.17 -13.95
C GLN A 15 -16.72 18.07 -14.97
N ILE A 16 -17.60 17.15 -14.60
CA ILE A 16 -18.06 16.07 -15.46
C ILE A 16 -19.59 16.15 -15.52
N PRO A 17 -20.19 16.39 -16.70
CA PRO A 17 -21.64 16.43 -16.83
C PRO A 17 -22.23 15.03 -16.63
N ASP A 18 -23.46 14.99 -16.11
CA ASP A 18 -24.34 13.81 -16.09
C ASP A 18 -23.78 12.54 -15.40
N ILE A 19 -22.95 12.70 -14.36
CA ILE A 19 -22.49 11.56 -13.54
C ILE A 19 -23.54 11.15 -12.50
N SER A 20 -23.70 9.84 -12.31
CA SER A 20 -24.54 9.31 -11.23
C SER A 20 -23.89 9.54 -9.86
N GLU A 21 -24.70 9.62 -8.80
CA GLU A 21 -24.19 9.78 -7.43
C GLU A 21 -23.33 8.58 -6.99
N SER A 22 -23.70 7.36 -7.39
CA SER A 22 -22.92 6.15 -7.08
C SER A 22 -21.56 6.16 -7.77
N SER A 23 -21.52 6.50 -9.07
CA SER A 23 -20.26 6.62 -9.80
C SER A 23 -19.36 7.71 -9.22
N ARG A 24 -19.94 8.83 -8.77
CA ARG A 24 -19.18 9.90 -8.11
C ARG A 24 -18.53 9.40 -6.82
N LYS A 25 -19.28 8.74 -5.94
CA LYS A 25 -18.76 8.19 -4.68
C LYS A 25 -17.69 7.13 -4.90
N GLU A 26 -17.88 6.27 -5.89
CA GLU A 26 -16.88 5.26 -6.26
C GLU A 26 -15.59 5.91 -6.78
N ALA A 27 -15.68 6.94 -7.61
CA ALA A 27 -14.52 7.69 -8.09
C ALA A 27 -13.79 8.42 -6.94
N GLU A 28 -14.52 9.06 -6.02
CA GLU A 28 -13.96 9.69 -4.82
C GLU A 28 -13.23 8.66 -3.94
N TYR A 29 -13.82 7.48 -3.74
CA TYR A 29 -13.18 6.37 -3.03
C TYR A 29 -11.90 5.91 -3.74
N LYS A 30 -11.93 5.73 -5.07
CA LYS A 30 -10.77 5.32 -5.86
C LYS A 30 -9.66 6.36 -5.87
N ALA A 31 -9.97 7.66 -5.82
CA ALA A 31 -8.97 8.70 -5.65
C ALA A 31 -8.24 8.58 -4.30
N LYS A 32 -9.00 8.35 -3.21
CA LYS A 32 -8.43 8.10 -1.88
C LYS A 32 -7.60 6.81 -1.84
N GLU A 33 -8.10 5.74 -2.46
CA GLU A 33 -7.41 4.45 -2.61
C GLU A 33 -6.05 4.63 -3.30
N ALA A 34 -6.03 5.29 -4.45
CA ALA A 34 -4.83 5.52 -5.22
C ALA A 34 -3.76 6.28 -4.43
N TYR A 35 -4.13 7.30 -3.66
CA TYR A 35 -3.19 8.05 -2.83
C TYR A 35 -2.56 7.16 -1.75
N ILE A 36 -3.38 6.41 -1.01
CA ILE A 36 -2.94 5.52 0.07
C ILE A 36 -2.05 4.40 -0.48
N ILE A 37 -2.46 3.77 -1.57
CA ILE A 37 -1.70 2.69 -2.23
C ILE A 37 -0.36 3.21 -2.78
N THR A 38 -0.31 4.46 -3.24
CA THR A 38 0.95 5.09 -3.66
C THR A 38 1.93 5.23 -2.50
N LEU A 39 1.48 5.70 -1.33
CA LEU A 39 2.33 5.78 -0.13
C LEU A 39 2.77 4.39 0.35
N LEU A 40 1.88 3.39 0.25
CA LEU A 40 2.21 2.00 0.57
C LEU A 40 3.31 1.46 -0.36
N ARG A 41 3.25 1.75 -1.65
CA ARG A 41 4.27 1.35 -2.64
C ARG A 41 5.65 1.88 -2.28
N TYR A 42 5.74 3.11 -1.81
CA TYR A 42 7.01 3.74 -1.41
C TYR A 42 7.47 3.33 -0.01
N GLY A 43 6.71 2.50 0.71
CA GLY A 43 7.03 2.07 2.07
C GLY A 43 6.81 3.13 3.14
N GLU A 44 6.20 4.26 2.79
CA GLU A 44 5.90 5.37 3.73
C GLU A 44 4.81 4.98 4.73
N ILE A 45 3.93 4.04 4.35
CA ILE A 45 2.94 3.45 5.24
C ILE A 45 2.94 1.92 5.15
N SER A 46 2.55 1.27 6.25
CA SER A 46 2.37 -0.18 6.28
C SER A 46 1.01 -0.61 5.73
N SER A 47 0.89 -1.89 5.33
CA SER A 47 -0.39 -2.47 4.90
C SER A 47 -1.47 -2.42 6.00
N GLY A 48 -1.06 -2.49 7.27
CA GLY A 48 -1.98 -2.33 8.40
C GLY A 48 -2.49 -0.89 8.58
N LEU A 49 -1.69 0.12 8.25
CA LEU A 49 -2.15 1.52 8.24
C LEU A 49 -3.05 1.77 7.02
N ALA A 50 -2.69 1.28 5.83
CA ALA A 50 -3.53 1.38 4.64
C ALA A 50 -4.93 0.79 4.86
N ALA A 51 -5.02 -0.40 5.48
CA ALA A 51 -6.28 -1.06 5.83
C ALA A 51 -7.18 -0.17 6.69
N ARG A 52 -6.61 0.42 7.76
CA ARG A 52 -7.34 1.33 8.65
C ARG A 52 -7.83 2.60 7.93
N LEU A 53 -7.01 3.17 7.04
CA LEU A 53 -7.38 4.38 6.31
C LEU A 53 -8.46 4.14 5.25
N LEU A 54 -8.47 2.95 4.64
CA LEU A 54 -9.45 2.54 3.62
C LEU A 54 -10.71 1.91 4.22
N GLY A 55 -10.70 1.53 5.50
CA GLY A 55 -11.83 0.88 6.16
C GLY A 55 -12.05 -0.56 5.70
N ILE A 56 -10.99 -1.25 5.27
CA ILE A 56 -10.99 -2.62 4.78
C ILE A 56 -10.06 -3.50 5.62
N SER A 57 -10.14 -4.82 5.46
CA SER A 57 -9.25 -5.76 6.14
C SER A 57 -7.83 -5.72 5.57
N ARG A 58 -6.86 -6.20 6.36
CA ARG A 58 -5.47 -6.31 5.91
C ARG A 58 -5.31 -7.30 4.74
N LEU A 59 -6.16 -8.33 4.67
CA LEU A 59 -6.15 -9.28 3.55
C LEU A 59 -6.62 -8.60 2.26
N GLU A 60 -7.68 -7.80 2.31
CA GLU A 60 -8.15 -7.00 1.16
C GLU A 60 -7.09 -5.99 0.68
N VAL A 61 -6.25 -5.45 1.58
CA VAL A 61 -5.10 -4.64 1.17
C VAL A 61 -4.05 -5.47 0.42
N ILE A 62 -3.79 -6.70 0.84
CA ILE A 62 -2.85 -7.59 0.14
C ILE A 62 -3.38 -7.92 -1.27
N ASP A 63 -4.68 -8.15 -1.41
CA ASP A 63 -5.32 -8.34 -2.71
C ASP A 63 -5.20 -7.07 -3.58
N LEU A 64 -5.42 -5.89 -3.00
CA LEU A 64 -5.18 -4.61 -3.69
C LEU A 64 -3.71 -4.44 -4.11
N MET A 65 -2.76 -4.82 -3.26
CA MET A 65 -1.34 -4.77 -3.61
C MET A 65 -1.06 -5.61 -4.87
N ALA A 66 -1.67 -6.80 -4.99
CA ALA A 66 -1.56 -7.63 -6.19
C ALA A 66 -2.15 -6.92 -7.42
N VAL A 67 -3.33 -6.32 -7.31
CA VAL A 67 -3.97 -5.54 -8.41
C VAL A 67 -3.07 -4.39 -8.87
N TYR A 68 -2.40 -3.72 -7.94
CA TYR A 68 -1.51 -2.59 -8.24
C TYR A 68 -0.06 -3.01 -8.55
N GLY A 69 0.26 -4.30 -8.59
CA GLY A 69 1.62 -4.79 -8.84
C GLY A 69 2.63 -4.33 -7.77
N ILE A 70 2.21 -4.29 -6.51
CA ILE A 70 3.06 -4.00 -5.36
C ILE A 70 3.44 -5.33 -4.71
N SER A 71 4.74 -5.62 -4.66
CA SER A 71 5.24 -6.79 -3.93
C SER A 71 5.03 -6.59 -2.42
N VAL A 72 4.56 -7.64 -1.74
CA VAL A 72 4.54 -7.70 -0.27
C VAL A 72 5.93 -7.92 0.31
N PHE A 73 6.85 -8.42 -0.50
CA PHE A 73 8.25 -8.62 -0.17
C PHE A 73 9.08 -7.44 -0.65
N SER A 74 10.05 -7.04 0.15
CA SER A 74 11.07 -6.10 -0.28
C SER A 74 11.77 -6.62 -1.54
N PRO A 75 12.18 -5.74 -2.47
CA PRO A 75 13.02 -6.14 -3.59
C PRO A 75 14.27 -6.85 -3.06
N GLN A 76 14.56 -8.03 -3.59
CA GLN A 76 15.73 -8.83 -3.22
C GLN A 76 16.26 -9.51 -4.48
N SER A 77 17.56 -9.49 -4.66
CA SER A 77 18.25 -10.25 -5.70
C SER A 77 18.30 -11.73 -5.36
N LYS A 78 18.57 -12.57 -6.37
CA LYS A 78 18.74 -14.01 -6.16
C LYS A 78 19.90 -14.30 -5.22
N GLU A 79 21.00 -13.55 -5.38
CA GLU A 79 22.22 -13.70 -4.60
C GLU A 79 22.00 -13.32 -3.13
N GLU A 80 21.27 -12.23 -2.85
CA GLU A 80 20.88 -11.84 -1.49
C GLU A 80 20.00 -12.91 -0.83
N LEU A 81 19.05 -13.48 -1.59
CA LEU A 81 18.19 -14.54 -1.08
C LEU A 81 18.98 -15.83 -0.80
N GLU A 82 19.88 -16.23 -1.70
CA GLU A 82 20.75 -17.40 -1.52
C GLU A 82 21.65 -17.24 -0.28
N GLN A 83 22.18 -16.04 -0.06
CA GLN A 83 22.98 -15.72 1.13
C GLN A 83 22.15 -15.84 2.42
N GLU A 84 20.95 -15.25 2.46
CA GLU A 84 20.06 -15.30 3.63
C GLU A 84 19.69 -16.74 4.00
N VAL A 85 19.41 -17.58 3.00
CA VAL A 85 19.13 -19.01 3.20
C VAL A 85 20.36 -19.74 3.74
N ALA A 86 21.55 -19.50 3.18
CA ALA A 86 22.78 -20.15 3.63
C ALA A 86 23.13 -19.79 5.09
N GLU A 87 23.01 -18.51 5.46
CA GLU A 87 23.22 -18.05 6.84
C GLU A 87 22.24 -18.70 7.81
N THR A 88 20.97 -18.77 7.44
CA THR A 88 19.92 -19.40 8.26
C THR A 88 20.19 -20.89 8.47
N LEU A 89 20.62 -21.62 7.43
CA LEU A 89 20.97 -23.05 7.55
C LEU A 89 22.16 -23.25 8.51
N ALA A 90 23.20 -22.43 8.41
CA ALA A 90 24.35 -22.52 9.30
C ALA A 90 24.00 -22.22 10.78
N MET A 91 22.97 -21.40 11.04
CA MET A 91 22.47 -21.17 12.40
C MET A 91 21.74 -22.38 12.98
N LEU A 92 21.09 -23.19 12.16
CA LEU A 92 20.34 -24.39 12.59
C LEU A 92 21.23 -25.59 12.88
N GLU A 93 22.44 -25.63 12.32
CA GLU A 93 23.43 -26.70 12.51
C GLU A 93 24.33 -26.53 13.76
N LYS A 94 24.17 -25.43 14.50
CA LYS A 94 24.85 -25.16 15.78
C LYS A 94 24.02 -25.57 16.98
#